data_AF-A0A7X8FCF4-F1
#
_entry.id   AF-A0A7X8FCF4-F1
#
_cell.length_a   1.000
_cell.length_b   1.000
_cell.length_c   1.000
_cell.angle_alpha   90.00
_cell.angle_beta   90.00
_cell.angle_gamma   90.00
#
_symmetry.space_group_name_H-M   'P 1'
#
loop_
_entity.id
_entity.type
_entity.pdbx_description
1 polymer ?
#
loop_
_entity_poly.entity_id
_entity_poly.type
_entity_poly.pdbx_seq_one_letter_code
_entity_poly.pdbx_strand_id
1 'polypeptide(L)'
;MTAYFEINKKGINFVFTNGYLNQQDRLVYAWKAPGLIENYHDPQGLFYDAEYDPERRAIIMQEKFDFRGIMAKGVGLEGAVGEKIDRYYQFLLSKRLKTIEKLAEAVVRGKISVNFSLVGSNSAHYQPWLHGLRKHDLPDQETRVLAEAIRCAYARAGVEVSFSDPIDFLEGHLNQSITSTEYMHPKAFNLTFDSEIQAYYGYEKEIVTGFDIKLLDIISQVILEEIEKKEAVRQRAEAIAFKQCRECGHFLIVGKYDETGENIVHLPMSEWKAAQSAFEQARMRQLEDILAGVEKDLSAYMETEGFKMAVVGAFYCGC
;
A
#
# COMPACT_ATOMS: atom_id res chain seq x y z
N MET A 1 0.41 -13.36 -26.74
CA MET A 1 -0.65 -13.12 -25.75
C MET A 1 -1.70 -14.15 -26.00
N THR A 2 -2.14 -14.94 -25.02
CA THR A 2 -3.06 -16.04 -25.35
C THR A 2 -4.24 -16.06 -24.43
N ALA A 3 -5.07 -15.02 -24.62
CA ALA A 3 -6.50 -15.08 -24.36
C ALA A 3 -7.17 -16.26 -25.09
N TYR A 4 -6.54 -16.78 -26.15
CA TYR A 4 -6.91 -18.01 -26.84
C TYR A 4 -5.70 -18.92 -27.06
N PHE A 5 -5.90 -20.23 -26.88
CA PHE A 5 -4.93 -21.26 -27.26
C PHE A 5 -5.60 -22.63 -27.45
N GLU A 6 -4.92 -23.51 -28.19
CA GLU A 6 -5.33 -24.90 -28.36
C GLU A 6 -4.23 -25.84 -27.90
N ILE A 7 -4.62 -26.99 -27.33
CA ILE A 7 -3.70 -28.07 -27.00
C ILE A 7 -4.25 -29.41 -27.46
N ASN A 8 -3.41 -30.19 -28.11
CA ASN A 8 -3.70 -31.60 -28.34
C ASN A 8 -3.12 -32.44 -27.20
N LYS A 9 -3.97 -33.15 -26.46
CA LYS A 9 -3.53 -34.14 -25.47
C LYS A 9 -4.08 -35.51 -25.82
N LYS A 10 -3.16 -36.39 -26.20
CA LYS A 10 -3.42 -37.79 -26.63
C LYS A 10 -4.55 -37.84 -27.68
N GLY A 11 -4.51 -36.98 -28.69
CA GLY A 11 -5.46 -36.97 -29.80
C GLY A 11 -6.76 -36.22 -29.54
N ILE A 12 -6.95 -35.62 -28.37
CA ILE A 12 -8.10 -34.74 -28.08
C ILE A 12 -7.63 -33.30 -28.18
N ASN A 13 -8.32 -32.49 -28.99
CA ASN A 13 -8.06 -31.06 -29.08
C ASN A 13 -8.90 -30.33 -28.04
N PHE A 14 -8.25 -29.58 -27.16
CA PHE A 14 -8.90 -28.68 -26.22
C PHE A 14 -8.71 -27.26 -26.71
N VAL A 15 -9.81 -26.51 -26.74
CA VAL A 15 -9.84 -25.11 -27.14
C VAL A 15 -10.12 -24.28 -25.91
N PHE A 16 -9.26 -23.30 -25.64
CA PHE A 16 -9.42 -22.32 -24.58
C PHE A 16 -9.47 -20.93 -25.18
N THR A 17 -10.42 -20.11 -24.75
CA THR A 17 -10.66 -18.76 -25.27
C THR A 17 -11.07 -17.80 -24.15
N ASN A 18 -11.11 -16.50 -24.47
CA ASN A 18 -11.48 -15.43 -23.56
C ASN A 18 -10.72 -15.49 -22.21
N GLY A 19 -9.40 -15.63 -22.24
CA GLY A 19 -8.59 -15.64 -21.01
C GLY A 19 -8.57 -14.28 -20.29
N TYR A 20 -9.14 -14.21 -19.08
CA TYR A 20 -9.15 -13.02 -18.21
C TYR A 20 -8.89 -13.39 -16.74
N LEU A 21 -8.64 -12.38 -15.90
CA LEU A 21 -8.56 -12.57 -14.44
C LEU A 21 -9.92 -12.37 -13.79
N ASN A 22 -10.40 -13.35 -13.03
CA ASN A 22 -11.61 -13.19 -12.21
C ASN A 22 -11.35 -12.29 -10.98
N GLN A 23 -12.35 -12.10 -10.11
CA GLN A 23 -12.26 -11.23 -8.93
C GLN A 23 -11.19 -11.69 -7.91
N GLN A 24 -10.85 -12.98 -7.90
CA GLN A 24 -9.86 -13.58 -7.01
C GLN A 24 -8.46 -13.66 -7.64
N ASP A 25 -8.21 -12.86 -8.68
CA ASP A 25 -6.95 -12.86 -9.44
C ASP A 25 -6.61 -14.22 -10.06
N ARG A 26 -7.60 -15.10 -10.30
CA ARG A 26 -7.38 -16.35 -11.03
C ARG A 26 -7.54 -16.12 -12.52
N LEU A 27 -6.59 -16.62 -13.31
CA LEU A 27 -6.73 -16.65 -14.76
C LEU A 27 -7.72 -17.74 -15.14
N VAL A 28 -8.83 -17.33 -15.76
CA VAL A 28 -9.91 -18.21 -16.18
C VAL A 28 -10.11 -18.14 -17.68
N TYR A 29 -10.61 -19.23 -18.24
CA TYR A 29 -10.88 -19.40 -19.67
C TYR A 29 -12.29 -19.96 -19.88
N ALA A 30 -12.90 -19.56 -21.00
CA ALA A 30 -13.93 -20.37 -21.63
C ALA A 30 -13.27 -21.53 -22.39
N TRP A 31 -13.89 -22.70 -22.41
CA TRP A 31 -13.26 -23.89 -22.98
C TRP A 31 -14.25 -24.86 -23.61
N LYS A 32 -13.74 -25.72 -24.48
CA LYS A 32 -14.42 -26.93 -24.97
C LYS A 32 -13.45 -27.97 -25.49
N ALA A 33 -13.92 -29.20 -25.66
CA ALA A 33 -13.19 -30.22 -26.41
C ALA A 33 -14.10 -30.75 -27.53
N PRO A 34 -13.99 -30.21 -28.76
CA PRO A 34 -14.86 -30.57 -29.86
C PRO A 34 -14.91 -32.09 -30.10
N GLY A 35 -16.12 -32.63 -30.21
CA GLY A 35 -16.35 -34.07 -30.39
C GLY A 35 -16.21 -34.91 -29.11
N LEU A 36 -15.87 -34.31 -27.97
CA LEU A 36 -15.84 -34.99 -26.67
C LEU A 36 -16.85 -34.39 -25.68
N ILE A 37 -16.77 -33.08 -25.45
CA ILE A 37 -17.63 -32.38 -24.50
C ILE A 37 -17.83 -30.94 -24.98
N GLU A 38 -19.09 -30.58 -25.21
CA GLU A 38 -19.53 -29.25 -25.63
C GLU A 38 -20.83 -28.90 -24.89
N ASN A 39 -20.97 -27.62 -24.54
CA ASN A 39 -22.15 -27.11 -23.86
C ASN A 39 -23.25 -26.80 -24.89
N TYR A 40 -24.27 -27.65 -24.98
CA TYR A 40 -25.38 -27.48 -25.93
C TYR A 40 -26.26 -26.25 -25.67
N HIS A 41 -26.14 -25.62 -24.49
CA HIS A 41 -26.85 -24.37 -24.18
C HIS A 41 -26.07 -23.12 -24.59
N ASP A 42 -24.80 -23.26 -24.99
CA ASP A 42 -23.97 -22.18 -25.50
C ASP A 42 -23.83 -22.28 -27.04
N PRO A 43 -24.07 -21.21 -27.81
CA PRO A 43 -24.01 -21.26 -29.28
C PRO A 43 -22.64 -21.69 -29.85
N GLN A 44 -21.56 -21.52 -29.08
CA GLN A 44 -20.21 -21.90 -29.47
C GLN A 44 -19.78 -23.24 -28.85
N GLY A 45 -20.63 -23.86 -28.04
CA GLY A 45 -20.35 -25.10 -27.31
C GLY A 45 -19.44 -24.91 -26.10
N LEU A 46 -19.28 -23.69 -25.59
CA LEU A 46 -18.32 -23.36 -24.54
C LEU A 46 -18.86 -23.59 -23.12
N PHE A 47 -17.99 -24.13 -22.28
CA PHE A 47 -18.09 -24.04 -20.82
C PHE A 47 -17.25 -22.86 -20.33
N TYR A 48 -17.58 -22.32 -19.15
CA TYR A 48 -16.92 -21.15 -18.57
C TYR A 48 -16.17 -21.52 -17.28
N ASP A 49 -15.38 -20.57 -16.78
CA ASP A 49 -14.67 -20.67 -15.50
C ASP A 49 -13.70 -21.86 -15.36
N ALA A 50 -13.00 -22.21 -16.44
CA ALA A 50 -11.86 -23.12 -16.35
C ALA A 50 -10.63 -22.36 -15.84
N GLU A 51 -10.13 -22.73 -14.67
CA GLU A 51 -9.11 -22.00 -13.93
C GLU A 51 -7.71 -22.49 -14.23
N TYR A 52 -6.77 -21.56 -14.39
CA TYR A 52 -5.36 -21.88 -14.48
C TYR A 52 -4.75 -22.08 -13.09
N ASP A 53 -4.17 -23.25 -12.86
CA ASP A 53 -3.34 -23.59 -11.72
C ASP A 53 -1.85 -23.44 -12.11
N PRO A 54 -1.16 -22.39 -11.64
CA PRO A 54 0.25 -22.16 -11.96
C PRO A 54 1.19 -23.18 -11.31
N GLU A 55 0.84 -23.75 -10.14
CA GLU A 55 1.68 -24.71 -9.44
C GLU A 55 1.72 -26.05 -10.19
N ARG A 56 0.56 -26.47 -10.68
CA ARG A 56 0.43 -27.71 -11.46
C ARG A 56 0.63 -27.50 -12.95
N ARG A 57 0.75 -26.23 -13.38
CA ARG A 57 0.68 -25.82 -14.78
C ARG A 57 -0.45 -26.54 -15.50
N ALA A 58 -1.67 -26.38 -15.02
CA ALA A 58 -2.83 -27.08 -15.55
C ALA A 58 -4.02 -26.14 -15.67
N ILE A 59 -4.94 -26.44 -16.59
CA ILE A 59 -6.27 -25.85 -16.57
C ILE A 59 -7.20 -26.82 -15.87
N ILE A 60 -7.83 -26.37 -14.78
CA ILE A 60 -8.80 -27.10 -13.98
C ILE A 60 -10.20 -26.68 -14.43
N MET A 61 -11.02 -27.64 -14.80
CA MET A 61 -12.37 -27.41 -15.31
C MET A 61 -13.39 -27.68 -14.20
N GLN A 62 -14.50 -26.94 -14.17
CA GLN A 62 -15.59 -27.27 -13.23
C GLN A 62 -16.26 -28.59 -13.63
N GLU A 63 -16.55 -28.73 -14.92
CA GLU A 63 -17.13 -29.94 -15.49
C GLU A 63 -16.09 -31.05 -15.66
N LYS A 64 -16.45 -32.25 -15.19
CA LYS A 64 -15.66 -33.45 -15.46
C LYS A 64 -15.99 -34.00 -16.85
N PHE A 65 -15.01 -34.59 -17.51
CA PHE A 65 -15.19 -35.23 -18.81
C PHE A 65 -14.59 -36.63 -18.79
N ASP A 66 -15.22 -37.54 -19.56
CA ASP A 66 -14.66 -38.88 -19.77
C ASP A 66 -13.49 -38.77 -20.75
N PHE A 67 -12.30 -39.11 -20.27
CA PHE A 67 -11.11 -39.23 -21.06
C PHE A 67 -10.71 -40.71 -21.21
N ARG A 68 -11.29 -41.38 -22.20
CA ARG A 68 -11.00 -42.80 -22.53
C ARG A 68 -11.21 -43.76 -21.35
N GLY A 69 -12.35 -43.63 -20.68
CA GLY A 69 -12.73 -44.43 -19.51
C GLY A 69 -12.25 -43.87 -18.16
N ILE A 70 -11.60 -42.70 -18.15
CA ILE A 70 -11.12 -42.03 -16.94
C ILE A 70 -11.79 -40.67 -16.81
N MET A 71 -12.54 -40.46 -15.73
CA MET A 71 -13.13 -39.15 -15.43
C MET A 71 -12.03 -38.15 -15.04
N ALA A 72 -11.79 -37.17 -15.92
CA ALA A 72 -10.81 -36.11 -15.71
C ALA A 72 -11.50 -34.79 -15.34
N LYS A 73 -10.76 -33.90 -14.65
CA LYS A 73 -11.22 -32.55 -14.22
C LYS A 73 -10.27 -31.43 -14.71
N GLY A 74 -9.41 -31.72 -15.69
CA GLY A 74 -8.46 -30.72 -16.16
C GLY A 74 -7.40 -31.29 -17.09
N VAL A 75 -6.57 -30.39 -17.62
CA VAL A 75 -5.55 -30.70 -18.60
C VAL A 75 -4.23 -30.03 -18.23
N GLY A 76 -3.16 -30.82 -18.18
CA GLY A 76 -1.79 -30.32 -17.95
C GLY A 76 -1.23 -29.57 -19.16
N LEU A 77 -0.57 -28.44 -18.89
CA LEU A 77 0.08 -27.54 -19.85
C LEU A 77 1.60 -27.76 -19.80
N GLU A 78 2.08 -28.62 -20.69
CA GLU A 78 3.52 -28.95 -20.78
C GLU A 78 4.26 -28.07 -21.80
N GLY A 79 5.56 -27.90 -21.57
CA GLY A 79 6.48 -27.23 -22.49
C GLY A 79 6.11 -25.77 -22.78
N ALA A 80 6.30 -25.37 -24.04
CA ALA A 80 6.16 -23.98 -24.46
C ALA A 80 4.75 -23.40 -24.27
N VAL A 81 3.71 -24.23 -24.18
CA VAL A 81 2.34 -23.76 -23.90
C VAL A 81 2.24 -23.30 -22.45
N GLY A 82 2.67 -24.14 -21.49
CA GLY A 82 2.66 -23.78 -20.06
C GLY A 82 3.40 -22.47 -19.79
N GLU A 83 4.61 -22.31 -20.34
CA GLU A 83 5.39 -21.07 -20.19
C GLU A 83 4.71 -19.83 -20.82
N LYS A 84 3.95 -20.00 -21.90
CA LYS A 84 3.18 -18.91 -22.51
C LYS A 84 2.02 -18.49 -21.61
N ILE A 85 1.33 -19.44 -20.99
CA ILE A 85 0.24 -19.16 -20.05
C ILE A 85 0.77 -18.54 -18.76
N ASP A 86 1.89 -19.03 -18.21
CA ASP A 86 2.61 -18.42 -17.08
C ASP A 86 2.88 -16.93 -17.34
N ARG A 87 3.52 -16.61 -18.47
CA ARG A 87 3.82 -15.22 -18.85
C ARG A 87 2.57 -14.39 -19.05
N TYR A 88 1.51 -14.95 -19.63
CA TYR A 88 0.25 -14.25 -19.83
C TYR A 88 -0.43 -13.94 -18.49
N TYR A 89 -0.45 -14.90 -17.57
CA TYR A 89 -0.98 -14.73 -16.23
C TYR A 89 -0.25 -13.61 -15.47
N GLN A 90 1.08 -13.66 -15.43
CA GLN A 90 1.91 -12.62 -14.78
C GLN A 90 1.72 -11.25 -15.42
N PHE A 91 1.58 -11.19 -16.74
CA PHE A 91 1.27 -9.96 -17.45
C PHE A 91 -0.07 -9.36 -17.01
N LEU A 92 -1.13 -10.17 -16.96
CA LEU A 92 -2.45 -9.71 -16.53
C LEU A 92 -2.46 -9.24 -15.07
N LEU A 93 -1.80 -9.99 -14.17
CA LEU A 93 -1.66 -9.60 -12.76
C LEU A 93 -0.95 -8.26 -12.64
N SER A 94 0.18 -8.11 -13.32
CA SER A 94 0.97 -6.87 -13.32
C SER A 94 0.17 -5.69 -13.89
N LYS A 95 -0.58 -5.90 -14.97
CA LYS A 95 -1.47 -4.87 -15.56
C LYS A 95 -2.54 -4.45 -14.55
N ARG A 96 -3.18 -5.42 -13.88
CA ARG A 96 -4.21 -5.19 -12.87
C ARG A 96 -3.68 -4.41 -11.67
N LEU A 97 -2.56 -4.83 -11.09
CA LEU A 97 -1.93 -4.15 -9.95
C LEU A 97 -1.59 -2.69 -10.28
N LYS A 98 -0.94 -2.43 -11.42
CA LYS A 98 -0.66 -1.06 -11.88
C LYS A 98 -1.93 -0.22 -12.07
N THR A 99 -3.02 -0.86 -12.48
CA THR A 99 -4.31 -0.17 -12.68
C THR A 99 -4.92 0.18 -11.32
N ILE A 100 -4.89 -0.74 -10.36
CA ILE A 100 -5.31 -0.49 -8.98
C ILE A 100 -4.50 0.65 -8.36
N GLU A 101 -3.17 0.62 -8.44
CA GLU A 101 -2.29 1.68 -7.93
C GLU A 101 -2.65 3.04 -8.53
N LYS A 102 -2.80 3.12 -9.86
CA LYS A 102 -3.17 4.36 -10.55
C LYS A 102 -4.53 4.90 -10.09
N LEU A 103 -5.51 4.02 -9.89
CA LEU A 103 -6.84 4.42 -9.43
C LEU A 103 -6.82 4.83 -7.96
N ALA A 104 -6.09 4.09 -7.12
CA ALA A 104 -5.85 4.44 -5.73
C ALA A 104 -5.22 5.85 -5.62
N GLU A 105 -4.21 6.15 -6.43
CA GLU A 105 -3.64 7.50 -6.48
C GLU A 105 -4.67 8.57 -6.91
N ALA A 106 -5.55 8.25 -7.85
CA ALA A 106 -6.61 9.14 -8.29
C ALA A 106 -7.64 9.40 -7.18
N VAL A 107 -7.97 8.39 -6.37
CA VAL A 107 -8.80 8.52 -5.16
C VAL A 107 -8.10 9.41 -4.12
N VAL A 108 -6.82 9.14 -3.80
CA VAL A 108 -6.05 9.96 -2.85
C VAL A 108 -5.94 11.42 -3.29
N ARG A 109 -5.77 11.67 -4.59
CA ARG A 109 -5.73 13.05 -5.15
C ARG A 109 -7.11 13.71 -5.27
N GLY A 110 -8.19 13.01 -4.91
CA GLY A 110 -9.56 13.52 -5.00
C GLY A 110 -10.08 13.68 -6.43
N LYS A 111 -9.48 12.98 -7.41
CA LYS A 111 -9.98 12.91 -8.79
C LYS A 111 -11.12 11.89 -8.93
N ILE A 112 -11.11 10.87 -8.08
CA ILE A 112 -12.19 9.92 -7.89
C ILE A 112 -12.69 10.11 -6.46
N SER A 113 -13.96 10.41 -6.31
CA SER A 113 -14.61 10.55 -4.99
C SER A 113 -14.98 9.19 -4.44
N VAL A 114 -15.08 9.09 -3.12
CA VAL A 114 -15.73 7.97 -2.44
C VAL A 114 -17.20 8.31 -2.35
N ASN A 115 -18.05 7.46 -2.91
CA ASN A 115 -19.49 7.62 -2.80
C ASN A 115 -19.99 6.79 -1.63
N PHE A 116 -20.79 7.40 -0.76
CA PHE A 116 -21.51 6.71 0.30
C PHE A 116 -22.97 6.60 -0.11
N SER A 117 -23.52 5.39 -0.09
CA SER A 117 -24.92 5.14 -0.43
C SER A 117 -25.60 4.28 0.61
N LEU A 118 -26.91 4.48 0.81
CA LEU A 118 -27.68 3.68 1.75
C LEU A 118 -27.77 2.22 1.31
N VAL A 119 -27.49 1.33 2.25
CA VAL A 119 -27.58 -0.13 2.10
C VAL A 119 -28.19 -0.76 3.35
N GLY A 120 -28.48 -2.06 3.29
CA GLY A 120 -28.83 -2.88 4.45
C GLY A 120 -30.34 -2.97 4.71
N SER A 121 -30.90 -4.18 4.68
CA SER A 121 -32.37 -4.40 4.71
C SER A 121 -33.03 -4.12 6.07
N ASN A 122 -32.32 -4.32 7.19
CA ASN A 122 -32.87 -4.22 8.55
C ASN A 122 -32.19 -3.14 9.41
N SER A 123 -31.00 -2.68 9.01
CA SER A 123 -30.23 -1.66 9.69
C SER A 123 -29.53 -0.84 8.63
N ALA A 124 -30.28 0.13 8.10
CA ALA A 124 -29.77 0.96 7.03
C ALA A 124 -28.60 1.80 7.53
N HIS A 125 -27.55 1.88 6.73
CA HIS A 125 -26.37 2.71 6.96
C HIS A 125 -25.77 3.13 5.62
N TYR A 126 -24.90 4.14 5.65
CA TYR A 126 -24.14 4.52 4.48
C TYR A 126 -22.91 3.63 4.31
N GLN A 127 -22.79 2.99 3.16
CA GLN A 127 -21.63 2.20 2.80
C GLN A 127 -20.80 2.88 1.69
N PRO A 128 -19.45 2.91 1.79
CA PRO A 128 -18.57 3.48 0.78
C PRO A 128 -18.39 2.59 -0.46
N TRP A 129 -18.37 3.23 -1.63
CA TRP A 129 -18.16 2.62 -2.94
C TRP A 129 -17.31 3.51 -3.84
N LEU A 130 -16.73 2.92 -4.87
CA LEU A 130 -16.08 3.64 -5.96
C LEU A 130 -16.86 3.44 -7.26
N HIS A 131 -17.34 4.52 -7.85
CA HIS A 131 -18.05 4.46 -9.12
C HIS A 131 -17.08 4.35 -10.30
N GLY A 132 -17.54 3.67 -11.36
CA GLY A 132 -16.87 3.71 -12.66
C GLY A 132 -15.67 2.78 -12.85
N LEU A 133 -15.39 1.86 -11.92
CA LEU A 133 -14.24 0.94 -12.01
C LEU A 133 -14.35 -0.09 -13.14
N ARG A 134 -15.58 -0.46 -13.53
CA ARG A 134 -15.84 -1.44 -14.60
C ARG A 134 -15.17 -1.08 -15.93
N LYS A 135 -14.92 0.21 -16.20
CA LYS A 135 -14.22 0.69 -17.40
C LYS A 135 -12.73 0.33 -17.42
N HIS A 136 -12.19 -0.23 -16.34
CA HIS A 136 -10.78 -0.51 -16.13
C HIS A 136 -10.46 -2.00 -15.96
N ASP A 137 -11.34 -2.90 -16.43
CA ASP A 137 -11.20 -4.36 -16.27
C ASP A 137 -11.10 -4.81 -14.79
N LEU A 138 -11.76 -4.06 -13.90
CA LEU A 138 -11.79 -4.26 -12.45
C LEU A 138 -13.24 -4.41 -11.94
N PRO A 139 -14.01 -5.41 -12.41
CA PRO A 139 -15.32 -5.67 -11.83
C PRO A 139 -15.16 -6.15 -10.39
N ASP A 140 -15.91 -5.55 -9.46
CA ASP A 140 -16.02 -5.98 -8.07
C ASP A 140 -14.65 -5.96 -7.34
N GLN A 141 -13.85 -4.93 -7.63
CA GLN A 141 -12.54 -4.67 -7.01
C GLN A 141 -12.51 -3.32 -6.27
N GLU A 142 -13.66 -2.69 -6.06
CA GLU A 142 -13.86 -1.41 -5.38
C GLU A 142 -13.18 -1.41 -4.02
N THR A 143 -13.42 -2.44 -3.22
CA THR A 143 -12.82 -2.64 -1.89
C THR A 143 -11.29 -2.68 -1.96
N ARG A 144 -10.72 -3.34 -2.98
CA ARG A 144 -9.26 -3.44 -3.13
C ARG A 144 -8.64 -2.10 -3.51
N VAL A 145 -9.28 -1.35 -4.41
CA VAL A 145 -8.84 0.00 -4.77
C VAL A 145 -8.95 0.95 -3.58
N LEU A 146 -10.02 0.87 -2.79
CA LEU A 146 -10.17 1.64 -1.55
C LEU A 146 -9.08 1.30 -0.52
N ALA A 147 -8.82 0.02 -0.28
CA ALA A 147 -7.77 -0.41 0.63
C ALA A 147 -6.40 0.14 0.21
N GLU A 148 -6.07 0.06 -1.09
CA GLU A 148 -4.82 0.59 -1.60
C GLU A 148 -4.75 2.12 -1.52
N ALA A 149 -5.88 2.82 -1.74
CA ALA A 149 -5.95 4.27 -1.61
C ALA A 149 -5.69 4.72 -0.15
N ILE A 150 -6.30 4.04 0.83
CA ILE A 150 -6.06 4.32 2.26
C ILE A 150 -4.58 4.09 2.59
N ARG A 151 -4.01 2.93 2.23
CA ARG A 151 -2.59 2.64 2.47
C ARG A 151 -1.67 3.67 1.82
N CYS A 152 -1.95 4.06 0.58
CA CYS A 152 -1.18 5.08 -0.14
C CYS A 152 -1.25 6.45 0.55
N ALA A 153 -2.41 6.85 1.06
CA ALA A 153 -2.55 8.10 1.82
C ALA A 153 -1.69 8.11 3.09
N TYR A 154 -1.74 7.04 3.88
CA TYR A 154 -0.96 6.89 5.11
C TYR A 154 0.55 6.78 4.84
N ALA A 155 0.94 5.99 3.83
CA ALA A 155 2.34 5.82 3.44
C ALA A 155 3.00 7.14 3.02
N ARG A 156 2.28 8.00 2.28
CA ARG A 156 2.76 9.36 1.92
C ARG A 156 3.00 10.25 3.12
N ALA A 157 2.33 9.98 4.24
CA ALA A 157 2.50 10.67 5.51
C ALA A 157 3.57 10.03 6.43
N GLY A 158 4.21 8.93 6.02
CA GLY A 158 5.16 8.20 6.88
C GLY A 158 4.49 7.46 8.04
N VAL A 159 3.19 7.19 7.93
CA VAL A 159 2.40 6.51 8.96
C VAL A 159 2.02 5.12 8.46
N GLU A 160 2.04 4.14 9.36
CA GLU A 160 1.55 2.80 9.06
C GLU A 160 0.05 2.75 9.40
N VAL A 161 -0.72 2.04 8.58
CA VAL A 161 -2.15 1.85 8.81
C VAL A 161 -2.46 0.36 8.80
N SER A 162 -3.31 -0.06 9.73
CA SER A 162 -3.83 -1.43 9.80
C SER A 162 -5.35 -1.37 9.93
N PHE A 163 -6.02 -2.14 9.07
CA PHE A 163 -7.47 -2.33 9.08
C PHE A 163 -7.78 -3.68 8.45
N SER A 164 -8.85 -4.33 8.93
CA SER A 164 -9.34 -5.60 8.38
C SER A 164 -10.16 -5.40 7.11
N ASP A 165 -11.01 -4.38 7.10
CA ASP A 165 -11.90 -4.03 6.00
C ASP A 165 -11.83 -2.51 5.75
N PRO A 166 -11.50 -2.05 4.53
CA PRO A 166 -11.54 -0.62 4.21
C PRO A 166 -12.95 -0.01 4.31
N ILE A 167 -14.02 -0.80 4.20
CA ILE A 167 -15.40 -0.33 4.28
C ILE A 167 -15.70 0.10 5.72
N ASP A 168 -15.62 -0.83 6.67
CA ASP A 168 -15.77 -0.57 8.10
C ASP A 168 -14.84 0.56 8.58
N PHE A 169 -13.61 0.57 8.06
CA PHE A 169 -12.64 1.62 8.38
C PHE A 169 -13.15 3.00 7.98
N LEU A 170 -13.63 3.18 6.75
CA LEU A 170 -14.12 4.49 6.31
C LEU A 170 -15.45 4.87 6.97
N GLU A 171 -16.35 3.91 7.18
CA GLU A 171 -17.60 4.14 7.91
C GLU A 171 -17.34 4.63 9.34
N GLY A 172 -16.44 3.97 10.06
CA GLY A 172 -16.09 4.35 11.43
C GLY A 172 -15.44 5.73 11.54
N HIS A 173 -14.63 6.12 10.55
CA HIS A 173 -13.97 7.43 10.55
C HIS A 173 -14.88 8.56 10.07
N LEU A 174 -15.75 8.31 9.09
CA LEU A 174 -16.72 9.31 8.66
C LEU A 174 -17.84 9.49 9.70
N ASN A 175 -18.28 8.38 10.30
CA ASN A 175 -19.30 8.31 11.36
C ASN A 175 -20.57 9.13 11.04
N GLN A 176 -20.99 9.14 9.78
CA GLN A 176 -22.16 9.86 9.30
C GLN A 176 -23.42 9.01 9.50
N SER A 177 -24.34 9.49 10.33
CA SER A 177 -25.69 8.92 10.45
C SER A 177 -26.58 9.31 9.27
N ILE A 178 -27.57 8.48 8.95
CA ILE A 178 -28.63 8.77 7.98
C ILE A 178 -29.34 10.05 8.39
N THR A 179 -29.41 11.03 7.49
CA THR A 179 -29.93 12.35 7.84
C THR A 179 -30.37 13.16 6.62
N SER A 180 -30.93 14.34 6.88
CA SER A 180 -31.26 15.35 5.87
C SER A 180 -30.05 16.25 5.56
N THR A 181 -30.16 17.04 4.49
CA THR A 181 -29.09 17.93 3.99
C THR A 181 -28.45 18.81 5.06
N GLU A 182 -29.21 19.30 6.05
CA GLU A 182 -28.74 20.24 7.08
C GLU A 182 -27.65 19.64 7.98
N TYR A 183 -27.70 18.32 8.22
CA TYR A 183 -26.81 17.62 9.14
C TYR A 183 -25.80 16.72 8.42
N MET A 184 -25.69 16.88 7.10
CA MET A 184 -24.67 16.20 6.31
C MET A 184 -23.28 16.72 6.65
N HIS A 185 -22.28 15.85 6.56
CA HIS A 185 -20.88 16.23 6.67
C HIS A 185 -20.57 17.44 5.77
N PRO A 186 -19.91 18.49 6.27
CA PRO A 186 -19.77 19.78 5.56
C PRO A 186 -18.98 19.69 4.24
N LYS A 187 -18.22 18.60 4.07
CA LYS A 187 -17.46 18.32 2.85
C LYS A 187 -18.14 17.32 1.91
N ALA A 188 -19.35 16.88 2.24
CA ALA A 188 -20.15 16.06 1.34
C ALA A 188 -20.66 16.90 0.16
N PHE A 189 -20.71 16.30 -1.02
CA PHE A 189 -21.23 16.92 -2.24
C PHE A 189 -21.96 15.88 -3.10
N ASN A 190 -22.60 16.30 -4.19
CA ASN A 190 -23.40 15.42 -5.06
C ASN A 190 -24.42 14.57 -4.27
N LEU A 191 -25.19 15.21 -3.39
CA LEU A 191 -26.22 14.52 -2.61
C LEU A 191 -27.28 13.92 -3.53
N THR A 192 -27.69 12.68 -3.24
CA THR A 192 -28.74 11.96 -3.96
C THR A 192 -29.96 11.75 -3.07
N PHE A 193 -31.14 11.78 -3.70
CA PHE A 193 -32.44 11.58 -3.07
C PHE A 193 -33.22 10.58 -3.90
N ASP A 194 -32.95 9.30 -3.68
CA ASP A 194 -33.58 8.22 -4.43
C ASP A 194 -34.94 7.89 -3.80
N SER A 195 -36.01 8.17 -4.55
CA SER A 195 -37.38 7.99 -4.07
C SER A 195 -37.74 6.53 -3.83
N GLU A 196 -37.14 5.58 -4.55
CA GLU A 196 -37.40 4.15 -4.37
C GLU A 196 -36.75 3.66 -3.08
N ILE A 197 -35.50 4.05 -2.83
CA ILE A 197 -34.79 3.76 -1.58
C ILE A 197 -35.50 4.40 -0.38
N GLN A 198 -35.90 5.67 -0.50
CA GLN A 198 -36.64 6.37 0.55
C GLN A 198 -37.96 5.65 0.87
N ALA A 199 -38.73 5.28 -0.16
CA ALA A 199 -39.98 4.55 0.02
C ALA A 199 -39.76 3.16 0.64
N TYR A 200 -38.70 2.45 0.21
CA TYR A 200 -38.35 1.13 0.74
C TYR A 200 -38.05 1.17 2.25
N TYR A 201 -37.29 2.15 2.71
CA TYR A 201 -36.95 2.32 4.13
C TYR A 201 -37.97 3.15 4.93
N GLY A 202 -39.01 3.68 4.28
CA GLY A 202 -40.00 4.55 4.92
C GLY A 202 -39.46 5.93 5.33
N TYR A 203 -38.42 6.41 4.66
CA TYR A 203 -37.82 7.72 4.91
C TYR A 203 -38.56 8.86 4.23
N GLU A 204 -38.49 10.05 4.84
CA GLU A 204 -38.98 11.28 4.25
C GLU A 204 -38.13 11.69 3.03
N LYS A 205 -38.71 12.49 2.13
CA LYS A 205 -38.07 12.89 0.86
C LYS A 205 -36.79 13.71 1.03
N GLU A 206 -36.63 14.34 2.19
CA GLU A 206 -35.48 15.15 2.54
C GLU A 206 -34.29 14.35 3.05
N ILE A 207 -34.46 13.04 3.31
CA ILE A 207 -33.37 12.16 3.73
C ILE A 207 -32.45 11.87 2.54
N VAL A 208 -31.16 12.13 2.74
CA VAL A 208 -30.12 11.88 1.74
C VAL A 208 -29.92 10.37 1.59
N THR A 209 -30.01 9.84 0.37
CA THR A 209 -29.80 8.42 0.10
C THR A 209 -28.37 8.08 -0.32
N GLY A 210 -27.58 9.10 -0.61
CA GLY A 210 -26.16 8.96 -0.92
C GLY A 210 -25.48 10.30 -1.19
N PHE A 211 -24.15 10.30 -1.19
CA PHE A 211 -23.33 11.49 -1.37
C PHE A 211 -21.89 11.12 -1.73
N ASP A 212 -21.18 12.06 -2.34
CA ASP A 212 -19.75 11.95 -2.59
C ASP A 212 -18.95 12.72 -1.54
N ILE A 213 -17.77 12.19 -1.22
CA ILE A 213 -16.76 12.86 -0.38
C ILE A 213 -15.36 12.44 -0.85
N LYS A 214 -14.35 13.31 -0.71
CA LYS A 214 -12.97 12.94 -1.04
C LYS A 214 -12.38 12.08 0.07
N LEU A 215 -11.56 11.09 -0.27
CA LEU A 215 -10.93 10.20 0.72
C LEU A 215 -10.21 10.98 1.83
N LEU A 216 -9.38 11.96 1.47
CA LEU A 216 -8.63 12.74 2.46
C LEU A 216 -9.53 13.57 3.38
N ASP A 217 -10.73 13.92 2.95
CA ASP A 217 -11.67 14.64 3.80
C ASP A 217 -12.25 13.78 4.93
N ILE A 218 -12.15 12.44 4.81
CA ILE A 218 -12.52 11.47 5.83
C ILE A 218 -11.34 11.23 6.79
N ILE A 219 -10.13 11.02 6.24
CA ILE A 219 -9.02 10.43 7.01
C ILE A 219 -7.87 11.40 7.35
N SER A 220 -7.85 12.63 6.82
CA SER A 220 -6.68 13.52 6.99
C SER A 220 -6.41 13.87 8.45
N GLN A 221 -7.46 14.13 9.23
CA GLN A 221 -7.34 14.48 10.64
C GLN A 221 -6.73 13.33 11.45
N VAL A 222 -7.17 12.10 11.16
CA VAL A 222 -6.68 10.88 11.80
C VAL A 222 -5.21 10.66 11.48
N ILE A 223 -4.81 10.88 10.21
CA ILE A 223 -3.40 10.79 9.81
C ILE A 223 -2.56 11.82 10.58
N LEU A 224 -3.04 13.06 10.72
CA LEU A 224 -2.32 14.10 11.48
C LEU A 224 -2.15 13.71 12.95
N GLU A 225 -3.19 13.19 13.59
CA GLU A 225 -3.11 12.71 14.98
C GLU A 225 -2.10 11.57 15.14
N GLU A 226 -2.01 10.65 14.18
CA GLU A 226 -1.01 9.58 14.19
C GLU A 226 0.43 10.10 13.97
N ILE A 227 0.63 11.11 13.13
CA ILE A 227 1.92 11.81 13.00
C ILE A 227 2.32 12.43 14.34
N GLU A 228 1.40 13.16 14.99
CA GLU A 228 1.65 13.81 16.28
C GLU A 228 1.97 12.79 17.38
N LYS A 229 1.26 11.66 17.42
CA LYS A 229 1.56 10.56 18.36
C LYS A 229 2.96 9.99 18.13
N LYS A 230 3.35 9.73 16.88
CA LYS A 230 4.70 9.24 16.54
C LYS A 230 5.77 10.24 16.97
N GLU A 231 5.56 11.52 16.71
CA GLU A 231 6.49 12.58 17.10
C GLU A 231 6.61 12.71 18.62
N ALA A 232 5.50 12.64 19.36
CA ALA A 232 5.50 12.68 20.82
C ALA A 232 6.23 11.48 21.44
N VAL A 233 6.05 10.27 20.86
CA VAL A 233 6.79 9.07 21.27
C VAL A 233 8.29 9.26 21.00
N ARG A 234 8.66 9.80 19.83
CA ARG A 234 10.06 10.11 19.50
C ARG A 234 10.67 11.08 20.49
N GLN A 235 10.02 12.21 20.76
CA GLN A 235 10.51 13.22 21.70
C GLN A 235 10.67 12.66 23.12
N ARG A 236 9.76 11.79 23.57
CA ARG A 236 9.90 11.10 24.87
C ARG A 236 11.09 10.15 24.87
N ALA A 237 11.30 9.38 23.79
CA ALA A 237 12.44 8.48 23.67
C ALA A 237 13.77 9.25 23.65
N GLU A 238 13.83 10.36 22.91
CA GLU A 238 14.99 11.28 22.89
C GLU A 238 15.25 11.86 24.29
N ALA A 239 14.21 12.31 25.01
CA ALA A 239 14.36 12.85 26.36
C ALA A 239 14.85 11.80 27.38
N ILE A 240 14.35 10.56 27.30
CA ILE A 240 14.80 9.44 28.14
C ILE A 240 16.27 9.11 27.84
N ALA A 241 16.61 9.01 26.56
CA ALA A 241 17.97 8.76 26.11
C ALA A 241 18.93 9.86 26.60
N PHE A 242 18.53 11.13 26.48
CA PHE A 242 19.30 12.27 26.97
C PHE A 242 19.51 12.23 28.49
N LYS A 243 18.46 11.91 29.25
CA LYS A 243 18.54 11.76 30.70
C LYS A 243 19.49 10.62 31.10
N GLN A 244 19.38 9.47 30.44
CA GLN A 244 20.27 8.32 30.69
C GLN A 244 21.73 8.68 30.42
N CYS A 245 22.04 9.31 29.28
CA CYS A 245 23.40 9.78 28.97
C CYS A 245 23.98 10.72 30.04
N ARG A 246 23.16 11.63 30.56
CA ARG A 246 23.57 12.55 31.63
C ARG A 246 23.89 11.81 32.94
N GLU A 247 23.20 10.71 33.22
CA GLU A 247 23.34 9.93 34.45
C GLU A 247 24.45 8.87 34.36
N CYS A 248 24.70 8.29 33.17
CA CYS A 248 25.65 7.20 33.00
C CYS A 248 26.98 7.57 32.33
N GLY A 249 27.15 8.84 31.88
CA GLY A 249 28.38 9.31 31.24
C GLY A 249 28.69 8.65 29.89
N HIS A 250 27.73 7.96 29.28
CA HIS A 250 27.89 7.35 27.95
C HIS A 250 27.34 8.27 26.86
N PHE A 251 27.98 8.24 25.69
CA PHE A 251 27.58 8.99 24.50
C PHE A 251 26.36 8.37 23.83
N LEU A 252 25.47 9.21 23.28
CA LEU A 252 24.41 8.75 22.38
C LEU A 252 24.74 9.20 20.95
N ILE A 253 24.79 8.22 20.03
CA ILE A 253 24.69 8.48 18.60
C ILE A 253 23.20 8.39 18.27
N VAL A 254 22.54 9.55 18.12
CA VAL A 254 21.19 9.58 17.57
C VAL A 254 21.36 9.59 16.06
N GLY A 255 21.08 8.46 15.40
CA GLY A 255 21.14 8.34 13.96
C GLY A 255 20.08 9.19 13.26
N LYS A 256 20.28 10.51 13.24
CA LYS A 256 19.68 11.40 12.26
C LYS A 256 20.75 11.67 11.22
N TYR A 257 20.42 11.40 9.97
CA TYR A 257 21.07 12.02 8.83
C TYR A 257 20.47 13.43 8.72
N ASP A 258 21.30 14.47 8.70
CA ASP A 258 20.85 15.76 8.19
C ASP A 258 20.67 15.69 6.65
N GLU A 259 20.26 16.80 6.02
CA GLU A 259 20.06 16.87 4.56
C GLU A 259 21.35 16.56 3.75
N THR A 260 22.50 16.46 4.41
CA THR A 260 23.81 16.15 3.83
C THR A 260 24.29 14.72 4.11
N GLY A 261 23.62 13.98 4.99
CA GLY A 261 23.94 12.60 5.29
C GLY A 261 24.90 12.39 6.46
N GLU A 262 25.06 13.36 7.37
CA GLU A 262 25.97 13.23 8.52
C GLU A 262 25.25 12.82 9.81
N ASN A 263 25.94 12.05 10.67
CA ASN A 263 25.45 11.60 11.98
C ASN A 263 25.58 12.70 13.03
N ILE A 264 24.52 12.93 13.82
CA ILE A 264 24.58 13.85 14.97
C ILE A 264 24.97 13.09 16.24
N VAL A 265 26.00 13.58 16.94
CA VAL A 265 26.49 13.01 18.22
C VAL A 265 26.22 13.99 19.35
N HIS A 266 25.61 13.50 20.44
CA HIS A 266 25.37 14.30 21.64
C HIS A 266 26.35 13.90 22.76
N LEU A 267 27.11 14.88 23.26
CA LEU A 267 28.13 14.71 24.31
C LEU A 267 27.70 15.42 25.62
N PRO A 268 28.01 14.86 26.81
CA PRO A 268 27.87 15.57 28.08
C PRO A 268 28.73 16.84 28.13
N MET A 269 28.22 17.93 28.74
CA MET A 269 28.90 19.24 28.77
C MET A 269 30.29 19.21 29.43
N SER A 270 30.49 18.36 30.44
CA SER A 270 31.80 18.18 31.09
C SER A 270 32.83 17.57 30.14
N GLU A 271 32.40 16.62 29.31
CA GLU A 271 33.26 15.94 28.34
C GLU A 271 33.48 16.80 27.09
N TRP A 272 32.48 17.58 26.68
CA TRP A 272 32.67 18.62 25.67
C TRP A 272 33.70 19.64 26.12
N LYS A 273 33.60 20.17 27.34
CA LYS A 273 34.58 21.12 27.89
C LYS A 273 35.96 20.50 28.06
N ALA A 274 36.04 19.22 28.46
CA ALA A 274 37.31 18.51 28.55
C ALA A 274 37.94 18.29 27.17
N ALA A 275 37.15 17.91 26.17
CA ALA A 275 37.60 17.75 24.78
C ALA A 275 38.02 19.08 24.17
N GLN A 276 37.26 20.15 24.42
CA GLN A 276 37.58 21.51 23.98
C GLN A 276 38.88 22.02 24.63
N SER A 277 39.04 21.81 25.94
CA SER A 277 40.25 22.21 26.66
C SER A 277 41.48 21.38 26.23
N ALA A 278 41.32 20.08 26.00
CA ALA A 278 42.38 19.23 25.47
C ALA A 278 42.78 19.65 24.04
N PHE A 279 41.82 20.02 23.21
CA PHE A 279 42.07 20.56 21.87
C PHE A 279 42.83 21.89 21.90
N GLU A 280 42.43 22.82 22.79
CA GLU A 280 43.12 24.10 22.97
C GLU A 280 44.54 23.90 23.50
N GLN A 281 44.77 22.97 24.44
CA GLN A 281 46.11 22.63 24.93
C GLN A 281 46.98 21.97 23.85
N ALA A 282 46.43 21.07 23.05
CA ALA A 282 47.13 20.46 21.92
C ALA A 282 47.52 21.51 20.87
N ARG A 283 46.62 22.44 20.56
CA ARG A 283 46.85 23.56 19.63
C ARG A 283 47.92 24.54 20.16
N MET A 284 47.93 24.81 21.45
CA MET A 284 48.96 25.66 22.08
C MET A 284 50.34 25.01 22.05
N ARG A 285 50.45 23.70 22.34
CA ARG A 285 51.72 22.95 22.18
C ARG A 285 52.20 22.92 20.74
N GLN A 286 51.28 22.78 19.78
CA GLN A 286 51.59 22.84 18.35
C GLN A 286 52.18 24.20 17.95
N LEU A 287 51.63 25.30 18.48
CA LEU A 287 52.16 26.66 18.28
C LEU A 287 53.54 26.84 18.93
N GLU A 288 53.78 26.25 20.10
CA GLU A 288 55.08 26.27 20.78
C GLU A 288 56.14 25.47 20.00
N ASP A 289 55.80 24.30 19.46
CA ASP A 289 56.71 23.47 18.64
C ASP A 289 57.06 24.14 17.30
N ILE A 290 56.10 24.84 16.68
CA ILE A 290 56.32 25.65 15.47
C ILE A 290 57.21 26.86 15.79
N LEU A 291 56.99 27.54 16.92
CA LEU A 291 57.84 28.66 17.37
C LEU A 291 59.24 28.20 17.80
N ALA A 292 59.39 26.94 18.23
CA ALA A 292 60.67 26.31 18.55
C ALA A 292 61.41 25.75 17.31
N GLY A 293 60.84 25.88 16.11
CA GLY A 293 61.49 25.51 14.84
C GLY A 293 61.55 24.01 14.57
N VAL A 294 60.68 23.20 15.21
CA VAL A 294 60.62 21.76 14.96
C VAL A 294 59.70 21.51 13.75
N GLU A 295 60.27 21.42 12.55
CA GLU A 295 59.53 20.94 11.36
C GLU A 295 59.22 19.44 11.53
N LYS A 296 57.99 19.13 11.94
CA LYS A 296 57.41 17.79 11.78
C LYS A 296 56.27 17.85 10.76
N ASP A 297 56.28 16.87 9.86
CA ASP A 297 55.29 16.70 8.80
C ASP A 297 53.87 16.59 9.38
N LEU A 298 53.08 17.64 9.14
CA LEU A 298 51.76 17.88 9.74
C LEU A 298 50.70 16.83 9.35
N SER A 299 50.92 16.15 8.22
CA SER A 299 49.99 15.17 7.66
C SER A 299 49.97 13.85 8.45
N ALA A 300 51.14 13.37 8.87
CA ALA A 300 51.27 12.07 9.51
C ALA A 300 50.70 12.03 10.95
N TYR A 301 50.72 13.14 11.69
CA TYR A 301 50.22 13.18 13.07
C TYR A 301 48.70 13.33 13.17
N MET A 302 48.08 13.98 12.17
CA MET A 302 46.61 14.05 12.06
C MET A 302 45.98 12.68 11.77
N GLU A 303 46.73 11.75 11.18
CA GLU A 303 46.22 10.42 10.85
C GLU A 303 46.39 9.38 11.98
N THR A 304 47.40 9.51 12.85
CA THR A 304 47.73 8.42 13.80
C THR A 304 47.21 8.60 15.23
N GLU A 305 46.99 9.80 15.75
CA GLU A 305 46.39 9.99 17.09
C GLU A 305 45.36 11.14 17.20
N GLY A 306 44.93 11.69 16.07
CA GLY A 306 43.94 12.76 16.00
C GLY A 306 42.52 12.23 15.89
N PHE A 307 41.80 12.17 17.01
CA PHE A 307 40.40 12.59 17.13
C PHE A 307 39.59 12.58 15.80
N LYS A 308 39.00 11.44 15.44
CA LYS A 308 37.79 11.41 14.58
C LYS A 308 36.57 11.94 15.35
N MET A 309 36.67 13.11 15.96
CA MET A 309 35.48 13.88 16.28
C MET A 309 35.23 14.79 15.09
N ALA A 310 34.43 14.30 14.15
CA ALA A 310 33.67 15.17 13.28
C ALA A 310 32.85 16.09 14.19
N VAL A 311 33.29 17.33 14.34
CA VAL A 311 32.54 18.40 15.00
C VAL A 311 31.39 18.73 14.06
N VAL A 312 30.30 17.99 14.17
CA VAL A 312 29.02 18.30 13.54
C VAL A 312 28.22 19.11 14.56
N GLY A 313 27.80 20.31 14.16
CA GLY A 313 27.29 21.36 15.03
C GLY A 313 26.16 20.92 15.96
N ALA A 314 26.40 21.00 17.27
CA ALA A 314 25.34 20.89 18.27
C ALA A 314 24.69 22.28 18.45
N PHE A 315 23.39 22.37 18.15
CA PHE A 315 22.60 23.56 18.45
C PHE A 315 22.47 23.74 19.97
N TYR A 316 22.78 24.96 20.40
CA TYR A 316 22.74 25.43 21.79
C TYR A 316 21.28 25.71 22.20
N CYS A 317 20.80 25.07 23.27
CA CYS A 317 19.66 25.56 24.03
C CYS A 317 20.19 26.06 25.38
N GLY A 318 20.22 27.37 25.54
CA GLY A 318 20.66 28.03 26.77
C GLY A 318 19.61 27.87 27.86
N CYS A 319 19.98 27.16 28.92
CA CYS A 319 19.43 27.30 30.26
C CYS A 319 20.55 27.81 31.17
#